data_AF-A0A1L0BN91-F1
#
_entry.id   AF-A0A1L0BN91-F1
#
_cell.length_a   1.000
_cell.length_b   1.000
_cell.length_c   1.000
_cell.angle_alpha   90.00
_cell.angle_beta   90.00
_cell.angle_gamma   90.00
#
_symmetry.space_group_name_H-M   'P 1'
#
loop_
_entity.id
_entity.type
_entity.pdbx_description
1 polymer ?
#
loop_
_entity_poly.entity_id
_entity_poly.type
_entity_poly.pdbx_seq_one_letter_code
_entity_poly.pdbx_strand_id
1 'polypeptide(L)'
;MNYLLPLNMKAIPRSKKVQKTYSRIIRAAHVDLSNQSLPKVTGCGPFVELLKFKPIGTSGALLNIQIPQSGHLKIRSASIVALNGSVEDLDAELRPFKQGVWYQSLRLRSPISLLVSGGRFNYLLLKTHKGENWLFKDLENVIAWSGCDLSISLRKSDTSISSLHSEGNGTIVVQSILKLFEVNVEVGESILVAPSAIIASNVTIDKRVELRDDHISRIFLSPSSLRAILIKLPKIHTQYFSRIYRTLKERLRIFLNLPSRDETPLSKLRSNLRLSLKRITKLTTSLVATLFKKDEHYYYAVDGPAKILIAEQPRFRRELKNGL
;
A
#
# COMPACT_ATOMS: atom_id res chain seq x y z
N MET A 1 49.74 -10.40 1.89
CA MET A 1 49.61 -9.66 3.16
C MET A 1 48.14 -9.28 3.34
N ASN A 2 47.40 -10.04 4.15
CA ASN A 2 45.99 -9.81 4.44
C ASN A 2 45.86 -9.31 5.89
N TYR A 3 45.41 -8.06 6.06
CA TYR A 3 45.05 -7.51 7.37
C TYR A 3 43.57 -7.82 7.65
N LEU A 4 43.31 -8.86 8.44
CA LEU A 4 42.02 -9.03 9.10
C LEU A 4 42.17 -8.53 10.53
N LEU A 5 41.61 -7.35 10.82
CA LEU A 5 41.46 -6.85 12.18
C LEU A 5 40.30 -7.59 12.87
N PRO A 6 40.51 -8.19 14.05
CA PRO A 6 39.42 -8.79 14.82
C PRO A 6 38.57 -7.67 15.44
N LEU A 7 37.32 -7.56 14.99
CA LEU A 7 36.30 -6.74 15.66
C LEU A 7 35.93 -7.39 17.00
N ASN A 8 36.60 -6.95 18.06
CA ASN A 8 36.31 -7.33 19.43
C ASN A 8 35.06 -6.59 19.91
N MET A 9 33.87 -7.08 19.56
CA MET A 9 32.60 -6.56 20.09
C MET A 9 32.40 -7.06 21.52
N LYS A 10 32.71 -6.19 22.51
CA LYS A 10 32.25 -6.39 23.89
C LYS A 10 30.72 -6.45 23.90
N ALA A 11 30.18 -7.61 24.29
CA ALA A 11 28.74 -7.81 24.47
C ALA A 11 28.22 -6.87 25.56
N ILE A 12 27.43 -5.87 25.17
CA ILE A 12 26.71 -5.01 26.11
C ILE A 12 25.64 -5.89 26.80
N PRO A 13 25.65 -6.04 28.14
CA PRO A 13 24.67 -6.85 28.84
C PRO A 13 23.28 -6.23 28.68
N ARG A 14 22.45 -6.81 27.80
CA ARG A 14 21.07 -6.37 27.60
C ARG A 14 20.23 -6.83 28.79
N SER A 15 19.52 -5.89 29.40
CA SER A 15 18.59 -6.08 30.52
C SER A 15 17.69 -7.31 30.34
N LYS A 16 17.58 -8.15 31.38
CA LYS A 16 16.73 -9.36 31.41
C LYS A 16 15.27 -9.09 31.03
N LYS A 17 14.75 -7.86 31.27
CA LYS A 17 13.41 -7.45 30.84
C LYS A 17 13.27 -7.38 29.32
N VAL A 18 14.30 -6.88 28.62
CA VAL A 18 14.31 -6.75 27.16
C VAL A 18 14.32 -8.13 26.50
N GLN A 19 15.14 -9.06 27.00
CA GLN A 19 15.18 -10.45 26.52
C GLN A 19 13.84 -11.20 26.71
N LYS A 20 13.14 -10.95 27.84
CA LYS A 20 11.83 -11.57 28.12
C LYS A 20 10.73 -11.07 27.18
N THR A 21 10.79 -9.81 26.74
CA THR A 21 9.87 -9.26 25.74
C THR A 21 10.15 -9.79 24.34
N TYR A 22 11.42 -9.86 23.91
CA TYR A 22 11.78 -10.42 22.61
C TYR A 22 11.46 -11.91 22.48
N SER A 23 11.66 -12.71 23.53
CA SER A 23 11.29 -14.13 23.51
C SER A 23 9.76 -14.37 23.44
N ARG A 24 8.93 -13.46 23.96
CA ARG A 24 7.47 -13.53 23.77
C ARG A 24 7.03 -13.17 22.34
N ILE A 25 7.69 -12.19 21.72
CA ILE A 25 7.40 -11.79 20.32
C ILE A 25 7.80 -12.89 19.33
N ILE A 26 8.94 -13.56 19.56
CA ILE A 26 9.41 -14.65 18.68
C ILE A 26 8.52 -15.91 18.79
N ARG A 27 7.91 -16.17 19.95
CA ARG A 27 6.97 -17.30 20.11
C ARG A 27 5.65 -17.14 19.35
N ALA A 28 5.30 -15.93 18.89
CA ALA A 28 4.00 -15.66 18.28
C ALA A 28 3.93 -15.97 16.76
N ALA A 29 5.05 -16.28 16.09
CA ALA A 29 5.08 -16.52 14.65
C ALA A 29 5.83 -17.81 14.27
N HIS A 30 5.49 -18.93 14.92
CA HIS A 30 5.96 -20.24 14.46
C HIS A 30 5.11 -20.68 13.26
N VAL A 31 5.76 -20.85 12.11
CA VAL A 31 5.17 -21.43 10.90
C VAL A 31 5.76 -22.80 10.73
N ASP A 32 4.93 -23.82 10.88
CA ASP A 32 5.36 -25.18 10.57
C ASP A 32 5.35 -25.33 9.04
N LEU A 33 6.55 -25.51 8.47
CA LEU A 33 6.77 -25.83 7.06
C LEU A 33 7.20 -27.29 6.90
N SER A 34 6.97 -28.16 7.88
CA SER A 34 7.25 -29.58 7.76
C SER A 34 6.27 -30.25 6.80
N ASN A 35 6.69 -31.37 6.20
CA ASN A 35 5.82 -32.17 5.31
C ASN A 35 4.57 -32.70 6.02
N GLN A 36 4.58 -32.78 7.35
CA GLN A 36 3.40 -33.20 8.14
C GLN A 36 2.27 -32.16 8.10
N SER A 37 2.62 -30.89 7.83
CA SER A 37 1.66 -29.78 7.74
C SER A 37 1.01 -29.65 6.36
N LEU A 38 1.45 -30.42 5.36
CA LEU A 38 0.91 -30.37 4.01
C LEU A 38 -0.53 -30.92 3.97
N PRO A 39 -1.40 -30.35 3.11
CA PRO A 39 -2.71 -30.92 2.86
C PRO A 39 -2.63 -32.40 2.45
N LYS A 40 -3.52 -33.23 2.99
CA LYS A 40 -3.56 -34.67 2.72
C LYS A 40 -4.62 -35.06 1.71
N VAL A 41 -5.51 -34.11 1.37
CA VAL A 41 -6.66 -34.34 0.50
C VAL A 41 -6.47 -33.60 -0.83
N THR A 42 -7.21 -34.02 -1.84
CA THR A 42 -7.22 -33.42 -3.16
C THR A 42 -8.08 -32.16 -3.20
N GLY A 43 -7.67 -31.19 -4.01
CA GLY A 43 -8.39 -29.98 -4.38
C GLY A 43 -9.45 -30.21 -5.47
N CYS A 44 -9.71 -31.47 -5.84
CA CYS A 44 -10.73 -31.88 -6.80
C CYS A 44 -11.45 -33.13 -6.29
N GLY A 45 -12.71 -33.33 -6.74
CA GLY A 45 -13.54 -34.47 -6.37
C GLY A 45 -14.63 -34.15 -5.34
N PRO A 46 -15.37 -35.17 -4.87
CA PRO A 46 -16.51 -35.00 -3.95
C PRO A 46 -16.11 -34.50 -2.56
N PHE A 47 -14.84 -34.65 -2.17
CA PHE A 47 -14.29 -34.22 -0.89
C PHE A 47 -13.17 -33.19 -1.10
N VAL A 48 -13.49 -32.12 -1.82
CA VAL A 48 -12.53 -31.06 -2.14
C VAL A 48 -12.02 -30.35 -0.89
N GLU A 49 -10.70 -30.39 -0.68
CA GLU A 49 -10.04 -29.50 0.27
C GLU A 49 -9.77 -28.14 -0.39
N LEU A 50 -10.18 -27.06 0.26
CA LEU A 50 -9.96 -25.70 -0.23
C LEU A 50 -8.58 -25.20 0.20
N LEU A 51 -8.01 -24.27 -0.57
CA LEU A 51 -6.78 -23.59 -0.22
C LEU A 51 -6.93 -22.87 1.12
N LYS A 52 -5.92 -23.00 1.99
CA LYS A 52 -5.91 -22.35 3.29
C LYS A 52 -4.93 -21.19 3.27
N PHE A 53 -5.43 -20.01 3.60
CA PHE A 53 -4.65 -18.79 3.70
C PHE A 53 -4.50 -18.42 5.17
N LYS A 54 -3.27 -18.20 5.62
CA LYS A 54 -2.98 -17.83 7.01
C LYS A 54 -1.97 -16.69 7.05
N PRO A 55 -2.41 -15.45 7.32
CA PRO A 55 -1.50 -14.34 7.62
C PRO A 55 -0.66 -14.67 8.86
N ILE A 56 0.62 -14.31 8.82
CA ILE A 56 1.61 -14.57 9.87
C ILE A 56 2.22 -13.26 10.35
N GLY A 57 2.33 -13.13 11.68
CA GLY A 57 2.94 -11.98 12.34
C GLY A 57 1.95 -10.85 12.65
N THR A 58 2.37 -9.93 13.53
CA THR A 58 1.54 -8.85 14.12
C THR A 58 1.23 -7.67 13.18
N SER A 59 1.43 -7.85 11.88
CA SER A 59 1.02 -6.92 10.82
C SER A 59 0.87 -7.64 9.47
N GLY A 60 0.66 -8.96 9.49
CA GLY A 60 0.51 -9.77 8.27
C GLY A 60 1.68 -9.68 7.29
N ALA A 61 2.93 -9.48 7.75
CA ALA A 61 4.06 -9.30 6.84
C ALA A 61 4.31 -10.52 5.92
N LEU A 62 3.87 -11.70 6.36
CA LEU A 62 3.94 -12.94 5.61
C LEU A 62 2.57 -13.58 5.52
N LEU A 63 2.35 -14.32 4.44
CA LEU A 63 1.15 -15.12 4.21
C LEU A 63 1.57 -16.54 3.91
N ASN A 64 1.12 -17.49 4.72
CA ASN A 64 1.23 -18.90 4.41
C ASN A 64 0.01 -19.33 3.60
N ILE A 65 0.25 -20.01 2.48
CA ILE A 65 -0.79 -20.56 1.61
C ILE A 65 -0.55 -22.06 1.51
N GLN A 66 -1.47 -22.85 2.04
CA GLN A 66 -1.46 -24.30 1.86
C GLN A 66 -2.35 -24.65 0.67
N ILE A 67 -1.77 -25.34 -0.31
CA ILE A 67 -2.43 -25.69 -1.55
C ILE A 67 -2.50 -27.21 -1.66
N PRO A 68 -3.71 -27.79 -1.70
CA PRO A 68 -3.86 -29.22 -1.89
C PRO A 68 -3.47 -29.66 -3.31
N GLN A 69 -3.29 -30.96 -3.49
CA GLN A 69 -3.09 -31.55 -4.82
C GLN A 69 -4.20 -31.12 -5.78
N SER A 70 -3.90 -30.85 -7.05
CA SER A 70 -4.87 -30.34 -8.04
C SER A 70 -5.45 -28.96 -7.71
N GLY A 71 -4.91 -28.26 -6.70
CA GLY A 71 -5.29 -26.88 -6.39
C GLY A 71 -4.87 -25.91 -7.51
N HIS A 72 -5.64 -24.83 -7.65
CA HIS A 72 -5.34 -23.74 -8.56
C HIS A 72 -5.24 -22.43 -7.79
N LEU A 73 -4.12 -21.73 -7.94
CA LEU A 73 -3.87 -20.43 -7.29
C LEU A 73 -3.43 -19.43 -8.34
N LYS A 74 -4.03 -18.24 -8.34
CA LYS A 74 -3.49 -17.08 -9.07
C LYS A 74 -2.88 -16.14 -8.04
N ILE A 75 -1.60 -15.80 -8.21
CA ILE A 75 -0.85 -14.99 -7.25
C ILE A 75 0.03 -13.98 -7.97
N ARG A 76 0.21 -12.79 -7.40
CA ARG A 76 1.07 -11.75 -7.98
C ARG A 76 2.49 -12.26 -8.15
N SER A 77 3.11 -11.98 -9.30
CA SER A 77 4.48 -12.40 -9.55
C SER A 77 5.46 -11.80 -8.52
N ALA A 78 6.57 -12.49 -8.30
CA ALA A 78 7.65 -12.08 -7.39
C ALA A 78 7.23 -11.84 -5.92
N SER A 79 6.13 -12.45 -5.46
CA SER A 79 5.67 -12.37 -4.07
C SER A 79 6.04 -13.61 -3.24
N ILE A 80 6.34 -14.74 -3.87
CA ILE A 80 6.69 -16.01 -3.20
C ILE A 80 8.12 -15.91 -2.65
N VAL A 81 8.29 -16.20 -1.36
CA VAL A 81 9.56 -16.18 -0.63
C VAL A 81 10.13 -17.57 -0.45
N ALA A 82 9.27 -18.54 -0.12
CA ALA A 82 9.66 -19.92 0.12
C ALA A 82 8.53 -20.87 -0.30
N LEU A 83 8.92 -22.11 -0.60
CA LEU A 83 8.03 -23.20 -0.97
C LEU A 83 8.46 -24.45 -0.22
N ASN A 84 7.50 -25.17 0.35
CA ASN A 84 7.67 -26.53 0.83
C ASN A 84 6.83 -27.50 -0.02
N GLY A 85 7.46 -28.54 -0.56
CA GLY A 85 6.86 -29.50 -1.50
C GLY A 85 7.73 -29.75 -2.73
N SER A 86 7.24 -30.54 -3.67
CA SER A 86 7.95 -30.84 -4.93
C SER A 86 7.77 -29.70 -5.93
N VAL A 87 8.87 -29.11 -6.38
CA VAL A 87 8.86 -28.07 -7.43
C VAL A 87 8.56 -28.66 -8.80
N GLU A 88 8.89 -29.94 -9.02
CA GLU A 88 8.65 -30.65 -10.30
C GLU A 88 7.14 -30.82 -10.59
N ASP A 89 6.33 -30.82 -9.54
CA ASP A 89 4.87 -30.94 -9.61
C ASP A 89 4.13 -29.60 -9.73
N LEU A 90 4.88 -28.49 -9.78
CA LEU A 90 4.35 -27.13 -9.86
C LEU A 90 4.39 -26.63 -11.31
N ASP A 91 3.22 -26.58 -11.94
CA ASP A 91 3.04 -25.93 -13.24
C ASP A 91 2.75 -24.44 -13.02
N ALA A 92 3.68 -23.56 -13.38
CA ALA A 92 3.56 -22.11 -13.20
C ALA A 92 3.49 -21.37 -14.55
N GLU A 93 2.40 -20.63 -14.78
CA GLU A 93 2.20 -19.84 -16.00
C GLU A 93 2.09 -18.34 -15.66
N LEU A 94 2.99 -17.53 -16.21
CA LEU A 94 2.95 -16.08 -16.03
C LEU A 94 1.97 -15.44 -17.01
N ARG A 95 0.97 -14.70 -16.50
CA ARG A 95 -0.03 -13.99 -17.30
C ARG A 95 0.00 -12.49 -17.01
N PRO A 96 0.13 -11.63 -18.04
CA PRO A 96 -0.10 -10.21 -17.86
C PRO A 96 -1.58 -9.98 -17.56
N PHE A 97 -1.87 -9.13 -16.58
CA PHE A 97 -3.25 -8.77 -16.26
C PHE A 97 -3.56 -7.34 -16.69
N LYS A 98 -2.69 -6.38 -16.35
CA LYS A 98 -2.70 -4.99 -16.83
C LYS A 98 -1.26 -4.51 -17.01
N GLN A 99 -1.02 -3.46 -17.79
CA GLN A 99 0.31 -2.85 -17.94
C GLN A 99 1.01 -2.69 -16.58
N GLY A 100 2.12 -3.42 -16.39
CA GLY A 100 2.93 -3.39 -15.17
C GLY A 100 2.51 -4.35 -14.05
N VAL A 101 1.36 -5.04 -14.14
CA VAL A 101 0.96 -6.04 -13.15
C VAL A 101 0.80 -7.43 -13.76
N TRP A 102 1.52 -8.37 -13.16
CA TRP A 102 1.64 -9.75 -13.62
C TRP A 102 1.20 -10.71 -12.52
N TYR A 103 0.47 -11.74 -12.92
CA TYR A 103 0.08 -12.83 -12.04
C TYR A 103 0.65 -14.14 -12.56
N GLN A 104 1.03 -15.01 -11.64
CA GLN A 104 1.38 -16.39 -11.88
C GLN A 104 0.17 -17.26 -11.56
N SER A 105 -0.25 -18.05 -12.54
CA SER A 105 -1.23 -19.12 -12.39
C SER A 105 -0.47 -20.39 -12.03
N LEU A 106 -0.64 -20.85 -10.80
CA LEU A 106 -0.03 -22.06 -10.25
C LEU A 106 -1.04 -23.20 -10.28
N ARG A 107 -0.67 -24.30 -10.94
CA ARG A 107 -1.40 -25.58 -10.95
C ARG A 107 -0.50 -26.65 -10.35
N LEU A 108 -1.05 -27.47 -9.47
CA LEU A 108 -0.26 -28.39 -8.67
C LEU A 108 -0.65 -29.84 -8.91
N ARG A 109 0.34 -30.73 -9.02
CA ARG A 109 0.15 -32.18 -9.06
C ARG A 109 0.36 -32.85 -7.71
N SER A 110 0.99 -32.18 -6.76
CA SER A 110 1.19 -32.60 -5.37
C SER A 110 0.94 -31.42 -4.41
N PRO A 111 0.62 -31.68 -3.13
CA PRO A 111 0.33 -30.60 -2.18
C PRO A 111 1.60 -29.82 -1.82
N ILE A 112 1.48 -28.48 -1.72
CA ILE A 112 2.60 -27.61 -1.33
C ILE A 112 2.14 -26.57 -0.30
N SER A 113 3.12 -26.00 0.41
CA SER A 113 2.96 -24.81 1.25
C SER A 113 3.80 -23.68 0.70
N LEU A 114 3.20 -22.53 0.43
CA LEU A 114 3.89 -21.32 -0.02
C LEU A 114 3.97 -20.30 1.11
N LEU A 115 5.12 -19.66 1.23
CA LEU A 115 5.29 -18.48 2.05
C LEU A 115 5.42 -17.26 1.13
N VAL A 116 4.53 -16.29 1.32
CA VAL A 116 4.39 -15.10 0.45
C VAL A 116 4.70 -13.85 1.25
N SER A 117 5.53 -12.97 0.69
CA SER A 117 5.88 -11.68 1.29
C SER A 117 4.82 -10.64 1.00
N GLY A 118 4.29 -10.07 2.07
CA GLY A 118 3.48 -8.84 2.02
C GLY A 118 4.31 -7.62 2.33
N GLY A 119 5.62 -7.74 2.61
CA GLY A 119 6.45 -6.61 3.01
C GLY A 119 5.86 -5.85 4.22
N ARG A 120 5.29 -4.66 3.97
CA ARG A 120 4.63 -3.81 4.98
C ARG A 120 3.09 -3.83 4.90
N PHE A 121 2.54 -4.68 4.06
CA PHE A 121 1.10 -4.79 3.85
C PHE A 121 0.48 -5.73 4.91
N ASN A 122 -0.72 -5.38 5.34
CA ASN A 122 -1.64 -6.24 6.08
C ASN A 122 -2.51 -7.00 5.09
N TYR A 123 -2.84 -8.25 5.41
CA TYR A 123 -3.72 -9.07 4.60
C TYR A 123 -5.13 -9.17 5.19
N LEU A 124 -6.13 -9.16 4.31
CA LEU A 124 -7.50 -9.53 4.63
C LEU A 124 -7.97 -10.60 3.63
N LEU A 125 -8.61 -11.65 4.15
CA LEU A 125 -9.15 -12.74 3.34
C LEU A 125 -10.61 -12.45 3.06
N LEU A 126 -10.91 -12.12 1.81
CA LEU A 126 -12.27 -11.85 1.36
C LEU A 126 -12.84 -13.14 0.78
N LYS A 127 -13.83 -13.72 1.46
CA LYS A 127 -14.58 -14.87 0.94
C LYS A 127 -15.68 -14.35 0.03
N THR A 128 -15.77 -14.89 -1.17
CA THR A 128 -16.81 -14.53 -2.14
C THR A 128 -17.69 -15.73 -2.36
N HIS A 129 -19.00 -15.50 -2.44
CA HIS A 129 -19.98 -16.52 -2.77
C HIS A 129 -20.58 -16.27 -4.16
N LYS A 130 -21.20 -17.30 -4.73
CA LYS A 130 -21.88 -17.17 -6.01
C LYS A 130 -23.01 -16.13 -5.90
N GLY A 131 -23.00 -15.14 -6.78
CA GLY A 131 -23.92 -13.99 -6.76
C GLY A 131 -23.40 -12.77 -5.99
N GLU A 132 -22.30 -12.89 -5.24
CA GLU A 132 -21.60 -11.76 -4.64
C GLU A 132 -20.51 -11.25 -5.57
N ASN A 133 -20.77 -10.12 -6.21
CA ASN A 133 -19.80 -9.47 -7.07
C ASN A 133 -19.05 -8.41 -6.27
N TRP A 134 -17.72 -8.37 -6.41
CA TRP A 134 -16.90 -7.32 -5.79
C TRP A 134 -16.22 -6.45 -6.85
N LEU A 135 -16.21 -5.16 -6.58
CA LEU A 135 -15.55 -4.13 -7.37
C LEU A 135 -14.35 -3.61 -6.59
N PHE A 136 -13.14 -3.89 -7.03
CA PHE A 136 -11.92 -3.35 -6.43
C PHE A 136 -11.50 -2.09 -7.17
N LYS A 137 -11.19 -1.04 -6.40
CA LYS A 137 -10.75 0.26 -6.93
C LYS A 137 -9.35 0.21 -7.50
N ASP A 138 -8.46 -0.54 -6.85
CA ASP A 138 -7.07 -0.68 -7.24
C ASP A 138 -6.66 -2.15 -7.26
N LEU A 139 -6.09 -2.55 -8.39
CA LEU A 139 -5.63 -3.88 -8.67
C LEU A 139 -4.40 -4.26 -7.83
N GLU A 140 -3.60 -3.27 -7.42
CA GLU A 140 -2.39 -3.51 -6.60
C GLU A 140 -2.72 -4.07 -5.22
N ASN A 141 -3.96 -3.88 -4.77
CA ASN A 141 -4.45 -4.40 -3.49
C ASN A 141 -4.81 -5.90 -3.56
N VAL A 142 -4.93 -6.52 -4.74
CA VAL A 142 -5.22 -7.96 -4.82
C VAL A 142 -3.91 -8.73 -4.99
N ILE A 143 -3.53 -9.53 -4.00
CA ILE A 143 -2.27 -10.29 -4.06
C ILE A 143 -2.48 -11.68 -4.65
N ALA A 144 -3.58 -12.35 -4.32
CA ALA A 144 -3.84 -13.71 -4.75
C ALA A 144 -5.34 -14.00 -4.74
N TRP A 145 -5.77 -15.00 -5.50
CA TRP A 145 -7.12 -15.54 -5.40
C TRP A 145 -7.18 -16.99 -5.86
N SER A 146 -8.18 -17.70 -5.35
CA SER A 146 -8.48 -19.09 -5.71
C SER A 146 -9.97 -19.38 -5.51
N GLY A 147 -10.51 -20.30 -6.28
CA GLY A 147 -11.91 -20.71 -6.23
C GLY A 147 -12.26 -21.56 -7.44
N CYS A 148 -13.29 -22.40 -7.33
CA CYS A 148 -13.70 -23.31 -8.41
C CYS A 148 -14.26 -22.55 -9.62
N ASP A 149 -15.02 -21.48 -9.37
CA ASP A 149 -15.66 -20.63 -10.37
C ASP A 149 -15.33 -19.14 -10.16
N LEU A 150 -14.35 -18.83 -9.31
CA LEU A 150 -13.90 -17.45 -9.07
C LEU A 150 -13.14 -16.91 -10.27
N SER A 151 -13.78 -15.98 -10.97
CA SER A 151 -13.20 -15.20 -12.06
C SER A 151 -12.91 -13.78 -11.59
N ILE A 152 -11.79 -13.24 -12.06
CA ILE A 152 -11.42 -11.85 -11.83
C ILE A 152 -11.10 -11.24 -13.19
N SER A 153 -11.78 -10.15 -13.54
CA SER A 153 -11.66 -9.46 -14.82
C SER A 153 -11.50 -7.96 -14.64
N LEU A 154 -10.90 -7.31 -15.63
CA LEU A 154 -10.87 -5.85 -15.68
C LEU A 154 -12.21 -5.34 -16.22
N ARG A 155 -12.88 -4.48 -15.46
CA ARG A 155 -14.01 -3.71 -15.96
C ARG A 155 -13.50 -2.33 -16.37
N LYS A 156 -13.70 -1.98 -17.64
CA LYS A 156 -13.52 -0.60 -18.08
C LYS A 156 -14.64 0.22 -17.46
N SER A 157 -14.29 1.10 -16.53
CA SER A 157 -15.17 2.16 -16.08
C SER A 157 -15.09 3.32 -17.07
N ASP A 158 -16.22 3.99 -17.32
CA ASP A 158 -16.27 5.23 -18.11
C ASP A 158 -15.39 6.35 -17.51
N THR A 159 -15.04 6.24 -16.22
CA THR A 159 -14.24 7.23 -15.48
C THR A 159 -12.73 7.03 -15.55
N SER A 160 -12.19 6.30 -16.54
CA SER A 160 -10.74 6.08 -16.79
C SER A 160 -9.95 5.31 -15.72
N ILE A 161 -10.55 5.06 -14.54
CA ILE A 161 -9.98 4.21 -13.49
C ILE A 161 -10.48 2.78 -13.75
N SER A 162 -9.59 1.90 -14.20
CA SER A 162 -9.93 0.48 -14.35
C SER A 162 -10.23 -0.14 -12.99
N SER A 163 -11.45 -0.63 -12.79
CA SER A 163 -11.81 -1.42 -11.61
C SER A 163 -11.66 -2.91 -11.90
N LEU A 164 -11.36 -3.67 -10.86
CA LEU A 164 -11.37 -5.12 -10.91
C LEU A 164 -12.79 -5.59 -10.57
N HIS A 165 -13.35 -6.48 -11.37
CA HIS A 165 -14.60 -7.16 -11.08
C HIS A 165 -14.30 -8.62 -10.74
N SER A 166 -14.77 -9.09 -9.58
CA SER A 166 -14.73 -10.50 -9.23
C SER A 166 -16.13 -11.08 -9.17
N GLU A 167 -16.29 -12.29 -9.68
CA GLU A 167 -17.53 -13.05 -9.70
C GLU A 167 -17.22 -14.53 -9.43
N GLY A 168 -18.07 -15.19 -8.64
CA GLY A 168 -17.96 -16.62 -8.33
C GLY A 168 -17.57 -16.92 -6.89
N ASN A 169 -17.46 -18.20 -6.57
CA ASN A 169 -17.17 -18.70 -5.23
C ASN A 169 -15.66 -18.93 -5.04
N GLY A 170 -15.10 -18.31 -4.00
CA GLY A 170 -13.68 -18.47 -3.70
C GLY A 170 -13.18 -17.57 -2.58
N THR A 171 -11.88 -17.39 -2.56
CA THR A 171 -11.18 -16.50 -1.64
C THR A 171 -10.26 -15.58 -2.42
N ILE A 172 -10.41 -14.29 -2.17
CA ILE A 172 -9.54 -13.23 -2.67
C ILE A 172 -8.72 -12.74 -1.49
N VAL A 173 -7.40 -12.72 -1.66
CA VAL A 173 -6.49 -12.14 -0.68
C VAL A 173 -6.23 -10.70 -1.06
N VAL A 174 -6.64 -9.80 -0.18
CA VAL A 174 -6.45 -8.36 -0.32
C VAL A 174 -5.33 -7.91 0.60
N GLN A 175 -4.53 -6.96 0.15
CA GLN A 175 -3.43 -6.38 0.89
C GLN A 175 -3.54 -4.85 0.92
N SER A 176 -3.11 -4.23 2.02
CA SER A 176 -2.95 -2.76 2.13
C SER A 176 -1.89 -2.40 3.16
N ILE A 177 -1.20 -1.27 2.98
CA ILE A 177 -0.19 -0.79 3.93
C ILE A 177 -0.87 -0.47 5.27
N LEU A 178 -2.13 -0.07 5.19
CA LEU A 178 -2.96 0.32 6.32
C LEU A 178 -3.84 -0.87 6.73
N LYS A 179 -4.40 -0.79 7.94
CA LYS A 179 -5.26 -1.86 8.43
C LYS A 179 -6.54 -1.92 7.60
N LEU A 180 -6.95 -3.12 7.22
CA LEU A 180 -8.16 -3.37 6.44
C LEU A 180 -9.33 -3.70 7.37
N PHE A 181 -10.52 -3.24 6.99
CA PHE A 181 -11.78 -3.52 7.68
C PHE A 181 -12.87 -3.86 6.67
N GLU A 182 -13.57 -4.97 6.91
CA GLU A 182 -14.82 -5.28 6.22
C GLU A 182 -15.97 -4.67 6.99
N VAL A 183 -16.76 -3.85 6.31
CA VAL A 183 -17.91 -3.13 6.87
C VAL A 183 -19.16 -3.61 6.15
N ASN A 184 -20.08 -4.17 6.93
CA ASN A 184 -21.42 -4.53 6.46
C ASN A 184 -22.38 -3.40 6.84
N VAL A 185 -23.12 -2.90 5.88
CA VAL A 185 -24.15 -1.87 6.02
C VAL A 185 -25.49 -2.56 5.86
N GLU A 186 -26.32 -2.54 6.89
CA GLU A 186 -27.61 -3.23 6.88
C GLU A 186 -28.70 -2.43 6.15
N VAL A 187 -29.84 -3.07 5.89
CA VAL A 187 -30.96 -2.42 5.19
C VAL A 187 -31.48 -1.24 6.00
N GLY A 188 -31.60 -0.07 5.35
CA GLY A 188 -32.03 1.16 6.01
C GLY A 188 -30.91 1.95 6.70
N GLU A 189 -29.69 1.41 6.73
CA GLU A 189 -28.51 2.12 7.19
C GLU A 189 -27.80 2.84 6.03
N SER A 190 -27.08 3.90 6.35
CA SER A 190 -26.24 4.64 5.42
C SER A 190 -24.97 5.08 6.13
N ILE A 191 -23.83 4.94 5.46
CA ILE A 191 -22.54 5.40 5.96
C ILE A 191 -21.85 6.32 4.96
N LEU A 192 -21.11 7.30 5.48
CA LEU A 192 -20.26 8.18 4.69
C LEU A 192 -18.82 7.67 4.72
N VAL A 193 -18.29 7.33 3.55
CA VAL A 193 -16.93 6.78 3.42
C VAL A 193 -16.08 7.70 2.56
N ALA A 194 -14.86 8.00 3.03
CA ALA A 194 -13.90 8.76 2.25
C ALA A 194 -13.50 7.96 1.00
N PRO A 195 -13.46 8.57 -0.20
CA PRO A 195 -13.10 7.88 -1.44
C PRO A 195 -11.74 7.18 -1.39
N SER A 196 -10.76 7.77 -0.68
CA SER A 196 -9.42 7.24 -0.46
C SER A 196 -9.38 6.02 0.47
N ALA A 197 -10.43 5.78 1.27
CA ALA A 197 -10.53 4.65 2.17
C ALA A 197 -11.09 3.40 1.48
N ILE A 198 -11.88 3.58 0.43
CA ILE A 198 -12.54 2.47 -0.27
C ILE A 198 -11.50 1.67 -1.06
N ILE A 199 -11.37 0.39 -0.71
CA ILE A 199 -10.54 -0.59 -1.41
C ILE A 199 -11.41 -1.41 -2.36
N ALA A 200 -12.53 -1.93 -1.86
CA ALA A 200 -13.49 -2.69 -2.65
C ALA A 200 -14.92 -2.51 -2.13
N SER A 201 -15.91 -2.76 -2.97
CA SER A 201 -17.33 -2.76 -2.60
C SER A 201 -18.10 -3.81 -3.39
N ASN A 202 -19.16 -4.37 -2.81
CA ASN A 202 -20.06 -5.25 -3.54
C ASN A 202 -21.16 -4.50 -4.32
N VAL A 203 -21.35 -3.22 -4.02
CA VAL A 203 -22.27 -2.31 -4.70
C VAL A 203 -21.51 -1.24 -5.47
N THR A 204 -22.17 -0.69 -6.51
CA THR A 204 -21.63 0.47 -7.22
C THR A 204 -21.90 1.72 -6.38
N ILE A 205 -20.84 2.49 -6.12
CA ILE A 205 -20.88 3.65 -5.23
C ILE A 205 -20.82 4.93 -6.07
N ASP A 206 -21.97 5.53 -6.35
CA ASP A 206 -22.08 6.70 -7.23
C ASP A 206 -22.52 7.99 -6.50
N LYS A 207 -23.12 7.85 -5.31
CA LYS A 207 -23.71 8.96 -4.57
C LYS A 207 -22.63 9.76 -3.81
N ARG A 208 -22.15 10.82 -4.44
CA ARG A 208 -21.24 11.79 -3.84
C ARG A 208 -22.00 12.79 -2.97
N VAL A 209 -21.54 12.96 -1.74
CA VAL A 209 -22.04 13.95 -0.77
C VAL A 209 -20.92 14.92 -0.46
N GLU A 210 -21.12 16.20 -0.77
CA GLU A 210 -20.19 17.26 -0.39
C GLU A 210 -20.56 17.78 1.00
N LEU A 211 -19.61 17.76 1.94
CA LEU A 211 -19.81 18.40 3.22
C LEU A 211 -19.57 19.90 3.03
N ARG A 212 -20.62 20.72 3.13
CA ARG A 212 -20.46 22.19 3.12
C ARG A 212 -19.62 22.61 4.33
N ASP A 213 -18.53 23.33 4.05
CA ASP A 213 -17.48 23.76 4.97
C ASP A 213 -17.89 24.81 6.02
N ASP A 214 -19.18 25.06 6.25
CA ASP A 214 -19.66 26.11 7.15
C ASP A 214 -19.20 25.88 8.61
N HIS A 215 -18.76 24.67 8.96
CA HIS A 215 -18.18 24.33 10.27
C HIS A 215 -16.66 24.05 10.28
N ILE A 216 -16.00 23.86 9.14
CA ILE A 216 -14.58 23.45 9.09
C ILE A 216 -13.64 24.66 8.90
N SER A 217 -14.15 25.74 8.32
CA SER A 217 -13.37 26.95 7.98
C SER A 217 -12.84 27.77 9.16
N ARG A 218 -13.27 27.51 10.40
CA ARG A 218 -12.76 28.25 11.58
C ARG A 218 -11.45 27.70 12.16
N ILE A 219 -10.94 26.56 11.69
CA ILE A 219 -9.76 25.92 12.33
C ILE A 219 -8.46 26.10 11.52
N PHE A 220 -8.48 26.45 10.23
CA PHE A 220 -7.22 26.46 9.46
C PHE A 220 -7.06 27.64 8.50
N LEU A 221 -6.23 28.60 8.90
CA LEU A 221 -4.87 28.80 8.37
C LEU A 221 -4.31 30.13 8.91
N SER A 222 -3.64 30.10 10.08
CA SER A 222 -2.76 31.22 10.44
C SER A 222 -1.44 31.10 9.64
N PRO A 223 -0.87 32.22 9.15
CA PRO A 223 0.39 32.23 8.39
C PRO A 223 1.59 31.59 9.12
N SER A 224 1.53 31.42 10.44
CA SER A 224 2.59 30.81 11.24
C SER A 224 2.70 29.28 11.07
N SER A 225 1.64 28.61 10.62
CA SER A 225 1.64 27.14 10.42
C SER A 225 2.42 26.69 9.18
N LEU A 226 2.57 27.54 8.16
CA LEU A 226 3.39 27.27 6.97
C LEU A 226 4.90 27.22 7.28
N ARG A 227 5.36 27.93 8.33
CA ARG A 227 6.77 27.87 8.76
C ARG A 227 7.11 26.54 9.45
N ALA A 228 6.14 25.89 10.10
CA ALA A 228 6.37 24.62 10.81
C ALA A 228 6.48 23.42 9.85
N ILE A 229 5.77 23.46 8.71
CA ILE A 229 5.76 22.39 7.70
C ILE A 229 7.10 22.29 6.96
N LEU A 230 7.84 23.40 6.81
CA LEU A 230 9.18 23.42 6.22
C LEU A 230 10.26 22.74 7.10
N ILE A 231 9.99 22.49 8.38
CA ILE A 231 11.01 22.02 9.34
C ILE A 231 11.05 20.48 9.47
N LYS A 232 10.09 19.73 8.91
CA LYS A 232 10.05 18.26 9.07
C LYS A 232 9.73 17.50 7.78
N LEU A 233 10.55 17.68 6.74
CA LEU A 233 10.60 16.75 5.61
C LEU A 233 11.56 15.57 5.93
N PRO A 234 11.26 14.33 5.49
CA PRO A 234 12.15 13.18 5.69
C PRO A 234 13.57 13.45 5.16
N LYS A 235 14.61 12.97 5.87
CA LYS A 235 16.04 13.21 5.57
C LYS A 235 16.47 12.84 4.13
N ILE A 236 15.72 11.99 3.44
CA ILE A 236 15.99 11.59 2.05
C ILE A 236 15.64 12.72 1.07
N HIS A 237 14.58 13.50 1.35
CA HIS A 237 14.22 14.66 0.54
C HIS A 237 15.03 15.90 0.91
N THR A 238 15.54 16.00 2.14
CA THR A 238 16.40 17.14 2.53
C THR A 238 17.68 17.20 1.72
N GLN A 239 18.25 16.07 1.25
CA GLN A 239 19.41 16.10 0.37
C GLN A 239 19.08 16.73 -1.00
N TYR A 240 17.96 16.35 -1.60
CA TYR A 240 17.54 16.90 -2.90
C TYR A 240 17.17 18.39 -2.78
N PHE A 241 16.39 18.74 -1.77
CA PHE A 241 16.04 20.13 -1.47
C PHE A 241 17.25 20.99 -1.08
N SER A 242 18.22 20.43 -0.34
CA SER A 242 19.46 21.15 0.00
C SER A 242 20.32 21.41 -1.23
N ARG A 243 20.37 20.49 -2.21
CA ARG A 243 21.06 20.74 -3.49
C ARG A 243 20.41 21.90 -4.23
N ILE A 244 19.08 21.87 -4.38
CA ILE A 244 18.32 22.97 -5.01
C ILE A 244 18.54 24.29 -4.27
N TYR A 245 18.45 24.29 -2.94
CA TYR A 245 18.64 25.47 -2.10
C TYR A 245 20.07 26.02 -2.20
N ARG A 246 21.09 25.14 -2.24
CA ARG A 246 22.50 25.53 -2.41
C ARG A 246 22.73 26.18 -3.77
N THR A 247 22.20 25.59 -4.85
CA THR A 247 22.30 26.16 -6.20
C THR A 247 21.58 27.52 -6.29
N LEU A 248 20.43 27.67 -5.62
CA LEU A 248 19.69 28.93 -5.55
C LEU A 248 20.45 30.00 -4.75
N LYS A 249 21.00 29.63 -3.60
CA LYS A 249 21.77 30.52 -2.73
C LYS A 249 23.05 31.01 -3.41
N GLU A 250 23.77 30.13 -4.11
CA GLU A 250 24.97 30.50 -4.87
C GLU A 250 24.63 31.45 -6.02
N ARG A 251 23.57 31.18 -6.78
CA ARG A 251 23.10 32.08 -7.86
C ARG A 251 22.63 33.43 -7.34
N LEU A 252 21.96 33.49 -6.19
CA LEU A 252 21.55 34.73 -5.54
C LEU A 252 22.74 35.52 -4.96
N ARG A 253 23.76 34.84 -4.45
CA ARG A 253 24.99 35.49 -3.96
C ARG A 253 25.79 36.14 -5.09
N ILE A 254 25.90 35.45 -6.23
CA ILE A 254 26.49 36.02 -7.45
C ILE A 254 25.68 37.24 -7.89
N PHE A 255 24.35 37.19 -7.81
CA PHE A 255 23.48 38.32 -8.15
C PHE A 255 23.65 39.54 -7.23
N LEU A 256 23.75 39.32 -5.91
CA LEU A 256 23.89 40.39 -4.91
C LEU A 256 25.28 41.01 -4.87
N ASN A 257 26.31 40.30 -5.34
CA ASN A 257 27.71 40.77 -5.34
C ASN A 257 28.18 41.33 -6.69
N LEU A 258 27.30 41.47 -7.68
CA LEU A 258 27.67 42.11 -8.95
C LEU A 258 27.74 43.64 -8.76
N PRO A 259 28.90 44.27 -9.04
CA PRO A 259 29.01 45.73 -8.98
C PRO A 259 28.07 46.36 -10.01
N SER A 260 27.29 47.34 -9.57
CA SER A 260 26.27 48.06 -10.34
C SER A 260 26.89 49.00 -11.39
N ARG A 261 27.67 48.47 -12.34
CA ARG A 261 28.20 49.24 -13.47
C ARG A 261 27.81 48.59 -14.80
N ASP A 262 27.16 49.43 -15.60
CA ASP A 262 26.62 49.25 -16.95
C ASP A 262 25.32 48.44 -17.10
N GLU A 263 24.32 49.10 -17.69
CA GLU A 263 22.89 48.73 -17.64
C GLU A 263 22.44 47.69 -18.69
N THR A 264 23.32 47.26 -19.60
CA THR A 264 22.94 46.40 -20.74
C THR A 264 22.97 44.86 -20.49
N PRO A 265 23.78 44.27 -19.58
CA PRO A 265 23.75 42.82 -19.31
C PRO A 265 22.72 42.39 -18.24
N LEU A 266 22.17 43.33 -17.47
CA LEU A 266 21.27 43.05 -16.35
C LEU A 266 19.88 42.54 -16.77
N SER A 267 19.37 42.96 -17.93
CA SER A 267 18.05 42.57 -18.43
C SER A 267 18.00 41.09 -18.86
N LYS A 268 19.04 40.60 -19.55
CA LYS A 268 19.21 39.18 -19.93
C LYS A 268 19.39 38.28 -18.71
N LEU A 269 20.08 38.76 -17.67
CA LEU A 269 20.28 38.00 -16.45
C LEU A 269 18.98 37.91 -15.62
N ARG A 270 18.20 38.99 -15.56
CA ARG A 270 16.87 39.02 -14.94
C ARG A 270 15.87 38.09 -15.62
N SER A 271 15.86 38.02 -16.95
CA SER A 271 14.94 37.11 -17.67
C SER A 271 15.28 35.64 -17.43
N ASN A 272 16.56 35.28 -17.41
CA ASN A 272 17.02 33.91 -17.11
C ASN A 272 16.72 33.48 -15.67
N LEU A 273 16.87 34.38 -14.69
CA LEU A 273 16.45 34.14 -13.31
C LEU A 273 14.94 33.98 -13.19
N ARG A 274 14.16 34.82 -13.88
CA ARG A 274 12.69 34.73 -13.88
C ARG A 274 12.20 33.42 -14.48
N LEU A 275 12.81 32.94 -15.56
CA LEU A 275 12.49 31.63 -16.16
C LEU A 275 12.86 30.47 -15.23
N SER A 276 14.02 30.55 -14.56
CA SER A 276 14.46 29.54 -13.60
C SER A 276 13.54 29.47 -12.38
N LEU A 277 13.16 30.62 -11.82
CA LEU A 277 12.20 30.73 -10.72
C LEU A 277 10.81 30.23 -11.13
N LYS A 278 10.34 30.52 -12.36
CA LYS A 278 9.09 29.96 -12.89
C LYS A 278 9.11 28.42 -12.98
N ARG A 279 10.22 27.82 -13.41
CA ARG A 279 10.35 26.35 -13.44
C ARG A 279 10.37 25.74 -12.04
N ILE A 280 11.09 26.37 -11.11
CA ILE A 280 11.18 25.90 -9.71
C ILE A 280 9.82 26.04 -9.03
N THR A 281 9.15 27.18 -9.16
CA THR A 281 7.80 27.39 -8.60
C THR A 281 6.80 26.40 -9.18
N LYS A 282 6.85 26.10 -10.48
CA LYS A 282 5.99 25.08 -11.11
C LYS A 282 6.26 23.67 -10.57
N LEU A 283 7.52 23.31 -10.33
CA LEU A 283 7.91 22.04 -9.73
C LEU A 283 7.54 21.94 -8.25
N THR A 284 7.68 23.04 -7.49
CA THR A 284 7.28 23.05 -6.08
C THR A 284 5.77 23.08 -5.94
N THR A 285 5.03 23.80 -6.79
CA THR A 285 3.56 23.77 -6.77
C THR A 285 3.02 22.44 -7.24
N SER A 286 3.65 21.75 -8.21
CA SER A 286 3.24 20.38 -8.57
C SER A 286 3.54 19.37 -7.46
N LEU A 287 4.68 19.48 -6.78
CA LEU A 287 5.02 18.65 -5.62
C LEU A 287 4.12 18.93 -4.43
N VAL A 288 3.80 20.19 -4.16
CA VAL A 288 2.85 20.57 -3.11
C VAL A 288 1.44 20.12 -3.50
N ALA A 289 0.99 20.29 -4.75
CA ALA A 289 -0.33 19.80 -5.17
C ALA A 289 -0.44 18.25 -5.16
N THR A 290 0.67 17.53 -5.34
CA THR A 290 0.71 16.07 -5.22
C THR A 290 0.80 15.59 -3.77
N LEU A 291 1.51 16.32 -2.90
CA LEU A 291 1.61 16.02 -1.47
C LEU A 291 0.40 16.49 -0.65
N PHE A 292 -0.24 17.57 -1.10
CA PHE A 292 -1.47 18.15 -0.57
C PHE A 292 -2.57 18.04 -1.63
N LYS A 293 -2.73 16.84 -2.20
CA LYS A 293 -3.95 16.51 -2.94
C LYS A 293 -5.10 16.87 -2.01
N LYS A 294 -5.77 17.97 -2.39
CA LYS A 294 -6.86 18.66 -1.70
C LYS A 294 -7.68 17.61 -0.95
N ASP A 295 -7.71 17.71 0.38
CA ASP A 295 -8.55 16.86 1.22
C ASP A 295 -9.92 16.77 0.53
N GLU A 296 -10.30 15.56 0.14
CA GLU A 296 -11.52 15.36 -0.60
C GLU A 296 -12.67 15.71 0.35
N HIS A 297 -13.18 16.94 0.27
CA HIS A 297 -14.36 17.41 1.02
C HIS A 297 -15.65 16.72 0.55
N TYR A 298 -15.52 15.56 -0.09
CA TYR A 298 -16.63 14.75 -0.54
C TYR A 298 -16.47 13.34 -0.02
N TYR A 299 -17.59 12.81 0.42
CA TYR A 299 -17.74 11.44 0.89
C TYR A 299 -18.66 10.72 -0.09
N TYR A 300 -18.53 9.40 -0.14
CA TYR A 300 -19.55 8.59 -0.75
C TYR A 300 -20.54 8.13 0.31
N ALA A 301 -21.83 8.37 0.06
CA ALA A 301 -22.90 7.75 0.82
C ALA A 301 -23.12 6.34 0.28
N VAL A 302 -23.00 5.36 1.16
CA VAL A 302 -23.28 3.97 0.84
C VAL A 302 -24.48 3.53 1.65
N ASP A 303 -25.57 3.33 0.94
CA ASP A 303 -26.86 2.90 1.47
C ASP A 303 -26.90 1.36 1.45
N GLY A 304 -27.40 0.73 2.52
CA GLY A 304 -27.46 -0.73 2.62
C GLY A 304 -28.63 -1.36 1.84
N PRO A 305 -28.58 -2.68 1.57
CA PRO A 305 -27.59 -3.65 2.07
C PRO A 305 -26.30 -3.62 1.23
N ALA A 306 -25.16 -3.40 1.88
CA ALA A 306 -23.86 -3.29 1.21
C ALA A 306 -22.73 -3.88 2.05
N LYS A 307 -21.68 -4.36 1.39
CA LYS A 307 -20.42 -4.78 1.98
C LYS A 307 -19.30 -3.97 1.36
N ILE A 308 -18.49 -3.34 2.20
CA ILE A 308 -17.39 -2.47 1.76
C ILE A 308 -16.13 -2.89 2.47
N LEU A 309 -15.04 -2.99 1.72
CA LEU A 309 -13.71 -3.15 2.24
C LEU A 309 -13.04 -1.78 2.29
N ILE A 310 -12.73 -1.31 3.48
CA ILE A 310 -12.06 -0.03 3.71
C ILE A 310 -10.68 -0.21 4.33
N ALA A 311 -9.76 0.68 3.98
CA ALA A 311 -8.49 0.83 4.66
C ALA A 311 -8.55 1.96 5.68
N GLU A 312 -7.92 1.76 6.84
CA GLU A 312 -7.68 2.83 7.81
C GLU A 312 -7.08 4.03 7.09
N GLN A 313 -7.64 5.22 7.25
CA GLN A 313 -7.00 6.42 6.73
C GLN A 313 -5.79 6.75 7.60
N PRO A 314 -4.66 7.17 7.01
CA PRO A 314 -3.56 7.66 7.81
C PRO A 314 -4.10 8.87 8.57
N ARG A 315 -4.34 8.71 9.88
CA ARG A 315 -4.66 9.87 10.72
C ARG A 315 -3.51 10.83 10.48
N PHE A 316 -3.81 12.02 9.95
CA PHE A 316 -2.84 13.10 9.87
C PHE A 316 -2.58 13.52 11.32
N ARG A 317 -1.76 12.71 12.01
CA ARG A 317 -1.43 12.87 13.42
C ARG A 317 -0.51 14.06 13.44
N ARG A 318 -1.09 15.26 13.45
CA ARG A 318 -0.39 16.45 13.89
C ARG A 318 0.00 16.15 15.31
N GLU A 319 1.25 15.78 15.51
CA GLU A 319 1.88 15.79 16.82
C GLU A 319 1.81 17.23 17.33
N LEU A 320 0.67 17.58 17.94
CA LEU A 320 0.62 18.58 18.99
C LEU A 320 1.37 17.97 20.17
N LYS A 321 2.70 17.91 20.05
CA LYS A 321 3.56 17.95 21.23
C LYS A 321 3.38 19.36 21.78
N ASN A 322 2.32 19.53 22.57
CA ASN A 322 2.23 20.65 23.48
C ASN A 322 3.46 20.56 24.37
N GLY A 323 4.29 21.60 24.29
CA GLY A 323 5.11 21.96 25.43
C GLY A 323 4.17 22.29 26.57
N LEU A 324 4.19 21.46 27.59
CA LEU A 324 3.97 21.83 28.97
C LEU A 324 5.24 21.43 29.72
#